data_AF-A0A3M0YJI2-F1
#
_entry.id   AF-A0A3M0YJI2-F1
#
_cell.length_a   1.000
_cell.length_b   1.000
_cell.length_c   1.000
_cell.angle_alpha   90.00
_cell.angle_beta   90.00
_cell.angle_gamma   90.00
#
_symmetry.space_group_name_H-M   'P 1'
#
loop_
_entity.id
_entity.type
_entity.pdbx_description
1 polymer ?
#
loop_
_entity_poly.entity_id
_entity_poly.type
_entity_poly.pdbx_seq_one_letter_code
_entity_poly.pdbx_strand_id
1 'polypeptide(L)'
;MDLEAERNRLLDRIRTVDADTFDEVALEVFRYQAAHCEVYASWLRLIGCDAGAVRRAEDIPHLPISLFKTWLIRTGQWEPELLFTSSGTTGMIPSRHALRQKSWYVENAVRGFAAHYGSPADYAWLALLPAYLERTGSSLVFMADAFIRMSRFRESGFFLRELDEVARRARRLLDEGKPVVLLGVSFALLDLAEQHPVDLSGAIVMETGGMKGRRRELIREELHA
;
A
#
# COMPACT_ATOMS: atom_id res chain seq x y z
N MET A 1 20.97 -2.24 -24.97
CA MET A 1 20.79 -3.10 -23.79
C MET A 1 19.41 -3.73 -23.91
N ASP A 2 19.26 -5.00 -23.58
CA ASP A 2 17.94 -5.63 -23.52
C ASP A 2 17.13 -4.96 -22.38
N LEU A 3 15.96 -4.40 -22.71
CA LEU A 3 15.09 -3.69 -21.77
C LEU A 3 14.72 -4.58 -20.57
N GLU A 4 14.51 -5.87 -20.81
CA GLU A 4 14.21 -6.81 -19.73
C GLU A 4 15.43 -7.10 -18.86
N ALA A 5 16.63 -7.18 -19.43
CA ALA A 5 17.86 -7.34 -18.65
C ALA A 5 18.12 -6.13 -17.74
N GLU A 6 17.92 -4.90 -18.24
CA GLU A 6 18.04 -3.68 -17.43
C GLU A 6 16.98 -3.64 -16.33
N ARG A 7 15.73 -3.97 -16.65
CA ARG A 7 14.66 -4.09 -15.64
C ARG A 7 15.03 -5.09 -14.56
N ASN A 8 15.48 -6.29 -14.91
CA ASN A 8 15.81 -7.32 -13.94
C ASN A 8 16.95 -6.87 -13.01
N ARG A 9 17.99 -6.22 -13.56
CA ARG A 9 19.04 -5.58 -12.76
C ARG A 9 18.48 -4.59 -11.75
N LEU A 10 17.54 -3.73 -12.16
CA LEU A 10 16.91 -2.76 -11.26
C LEU A 10 16.07 -3.42 -10.17
N LEU A 11 15.33 -4.49 -10.48
CA LEU A 11 14.58 -5.24 -9.46
C LEU A 11 15.51 -5.79 -8.37
N ASP A 12 16.66 -6.33 -8.75
CA ASP A 12 17.65 -6.84 -7.79
C ASP A 12 18.27 -5.72 -6.92
N ARG A 13 18.50 -4.54 -7.50
CA ARG A 13 18.93 -3.36 -6.73
C ARG A 13 17.82 -2.89 -5.76
N ILE A 14 16.56 -2.88 -6.19
CA ILE A 14 15.42 -2.55 -5.32
C ILE A 14 15.24 -3.59 -4.19
N ARG A 15 15.65 -4.86 -4.40
CA ARG A 15 15.64 -5.89 -3.35
C ARG A 15 16.64 -5.64 -2.22
N THR A 16 17.65 -4.83 -2.47
CA THR A 16 18.76 -4.61 -1.53
C THR A 16 18.94 -3.14 -1.14
N VAL A 17 18.06 -2.26 -1.64
CA VAL A 17 18.10 -0.83 -1.33
C VAL A 17 17.93 -0.56 0.16
N ASP A 18 18.74 0.36 0.65
CA ASP A 18 18.75 0.90 2.01
C ASP A 18 18.94 2.43 1.97
N ALA A 19 19.11 3.05 3.13
CA ALA A 19 19.27 4.50 3.21
C ALA A 19 20.52 5.02 2.48
N ASP A 20 21.62 4.27 2.48
CA ASP A 20 22.90 4.68 1.89
C ASP A 20 22.90 4.55 0.37
N THR A 21 22.16 3.58 -0.17
CA THR A 21 22.08 3.29 -1.60
C THR A 21 20.86 3.92 -2.29
N PHE A 22 19.92 4.49 -1.52
CA PHE A 22 18.64 4.99 -2.01
C PHE A 22 18.77 5.95 -3.20
N ASP A 23 19.59 6.98 -3.07
CA ASP A 23 19.72 8.02 -4.09
C ASP A 23 20.23 7.47 -5.42
N GLU A 24 21.22 6.58 -5.38
CA GLU A 24 21.77 5.93 -6.57
C GLU A 24 20.71 5.03 -7.25
N VAL A 25 19.98 4.23 -6.46
CA VAL A 25 18.90 3.37 -6.97
C VAL A 25 17.76 4.20 -7.55
N ALA A 26 17.34 5.28 -6.87
CA ALA A 26 16.30 6.18 -7.33
C ALA A 26 16.65 6.82 -8.66
N LEU A 27 17.89 7.29 -8.84
CA LEU A 27 18.37 7.89 -10.09
C LEU A 27 18.42 6.87 -11.24
N GLU A 28 18.82 5.62 -10.98
CA GLU A 28 18.79 4.57 -11.99
C GLU A 28 17.36 4.22 -12.42
N VAL A 29 16.44 4.06 -11.46
CA VAL A 29 15.02 3.83 -11.76
C VAL A 29 14.43 5.00 -12.53
N PHE A 30 14.75 6.24 -12.14
CA PHE A 30 14.33 7.45 -12.83
C PHE A 30 14.80 7.46 -14.28
N ARG A 31 16.08 7.20 -14.55
CA ARG A 31 16.64 7.18 -15.92
C ARG A 31 15.98 6.11 -16.78
N TYR A 32 15.78 4.92 -16.21
CA TYR A 32 15.06 3.83 -16.87
C TYR A 32 13.62 4.23 -17.22
N GLN A 33 12.89 4.85 -16.28
CA GLN A 33 11.53 5.33 -16.52
C GLN A 33 11.48 6.49 -17.51
N ALA A 34 12.43 7.43 -17.44
CA ALA A 34 12.54 8.56 -18.37
C ALA A 34 12.78 8.09 -19.82
N ALA A 35 13.53 6.99 -20.00
CA ALA A 35 13.80 6.41 -21.31
C ALA A 35 12.67 5.51 -21.83
N HIS A 36 11.95 4.82 -20.94
CA HIS A 36 11.07 3.70 -21.34
C HIS A 36 9.61 3.82 -20.90
N CYS A 37 9.23 4.87 -20.18
CA CYS A 37 7.83 5.20 -19.89
C CYS A 37 7.39 6.37 -20.77
N GLU A 38 6.62 6.10 -21.81
CA GLU A 38 6.21 7.08 -22.82
C GLU A 38 5.53 8.32 -22.23
N VAL A 39 4.61 8.11 -21.27
CA VAL A 39 3.89 9.19 -20.60
C VAL A 39 4.85 10.06 -19.79
N TYR A 40 5.78 9.44 -19.06
CA TYR A 40 6.73 10.18 -18.23
C TYR A 40 7.77 10.91 -19.07
N ALA A 41 8.31 10.28 -20.11
CA ALA A 41 9.22 10.90 -21.07
C ALA A 41 8.58 12.13 -21.73
N SER A 42 7.30 12.04 -22.08
CA SER A 42 6.54 13.16 -22.66
C SER A 42 6.35 14.28 -21.65
N TRP A 43 6.03 13.95 -20.39
CA TRP A 43 5.94 14.93 -19.31
C TRP A 43 7.28 15.67 -19.11
N LEU A 44 8.40 14.95 -19.02
CA LEU A 44 9.73 15.53 -18.86
C LEU A 44 10.08 16.51 -19.98
N ARG A 45 9.78 16.16 -21.24
CA ARG A 45 9.97 17.07 -22.38
C ARG A 45 9.14 18.34 -22.28
N LEU A 46 7.87 18.23 -21.86
CA LEU A 46 6.95 19.37 -21.76
C LEU A 46 7.37 20.37 -20.68
N ILE A 47 7.98 19.89 -19.59
CA ILE A 47 8.50 20.75 -18.52
C ILE A 47 9.95 21.21 -18.77
N GLY A 48 10.55 20.84 -19.91
CA GLY A 48 11.93 21.20 -20.24
C GLY A 48 12.99 20.51 -19.37
N CYS A 49 12.68 19.34 -18.79
CA CYS A 49 13.64 18.58 -17.99
C CYS A 49 14.56 17.72 -18.87
N ASP A 50 15.87 17.88 -18.69
CA ASP A 50 16.87 16.91 -19.15
C ASP A 50 17.13 15.86 -18.06
N ALA A 51 16.65 14.63 -18.28
CA ALA A 51 16.87 13.51 -17.37
C ALA A 51 18.36 13.19 -17.16
N GLY A 52 19.22 13.50 -18.13
CA GLY A 52 20.67 13.33 -18.04
C GLY A 52 21.34 14.34 -17.10
N ALA A 53 20.68 15.46 -16.79
CA ALA A 53 21.18 16.52 -15.91
C ALA A 53 20.79 16.33 -14.43
N VAL A 54 19.80 15.47 -14.13
CA VAL A 54 19.36 15.19 -12.74
C VAL A 54 20.46 14.44 -11.98
N ARG A 55 20.79 14.93 -10.78
CA ARG A 55 21.90 14.41 -9.95
C ARG A 55 21.49 13.99 -8.53
N ARG A 56 20.33 14.43 -8.03
CA ARG A 56 19.80 14.05 -6.71
C ARG A 56 18.41 13.46 -6.86
N ALA A 57 18.04 12.54 -5.96
CA ALA A 57 16.72 11.92 -5.98
C ALA A 57 15.60 12.96 -5.76
N GLU A 58 15.86 13.97 -4.93
CA GLU A 58 14.94 15.08 -4.65
C GLU A 58 14.65 15.95 -5.89
N ASP A 59 15.56 15.97 -6.86
CA ASP A 59 15.42 16.76 -8.09
C ASP A 59 14.61 16.03 -9.18
N ILE A 60 14.19 14.78 -8.93
CA ILE A 60 13.40 13.98 -9.89
C ILE A 60 12.02 14.64 -10.08
N PRO A 61 11.66 15.07 -11.31
CA PRO A 61 10.38 15.73 -11.53
C PRO A 61 9.20 14.81 -11.25
N HIS A 62 8.29 15.26 -10.39
CA HIS A 62 7.10 14.51 -10.03
C HIS A 62 6.11 14.45 -11.20
N LEU A 63 5.48 13.29 -11.39
CA LEU A 63 4.43 13.09 -12.37
C LEU A 63 3.07 13.48 -11.77
N PRO A 64 2.28 14.37 -12.41
CA PRO A 64 0.97 14.76 -11.88
C PRO A 64 0.04 13.57 -11.66
N ILE A 65 -0.52 13.46 -10.45
CA ILE A 65 -1.41 12.34 -10.07
C ILE A 65 -2.66 12.23 -10.96
N SER A 66 -3.11 13.35 -11.54
CA SER A 66 -4.24 13.38 -12.47
C SER A 66 -4.00 12.56 -13.75
N LEU A 67 -2.74 12.38 -14.16
CA LEU A 67 -2.41 11.58 -15.36
C LEU A 67 -2.74 10.10 -15.17
N PHE A 68 -2.74 9.58 -13.93
CA PHE A 68 -3.16 8.21 -13.65
C PHE A 68 -4.67 7.98 -13.87
N LYS A 69 -5.47 9.06 -14.03
CA LYS A 69 -6.91 8.95 -14.38
C LYS A 69 -7.10 8.77 -15.89
N THR A 70 -6.29 9.44 -16.69
CA THR A 70 -6.45 9.51 -18.15
C THR A 70 -5.52 8.56 -18.90
N TRP A 71 -4.33 8.29 -18.38
CA TRP A 71 -3.30 7.49 -19.02
C TRP A 71 -2.99 6.21 -18.25
N LEU A 72 -2.65 5.15 -18.99
CA LEU A 72 -2.07 3.94 -18.42
C LEU A 72 -0.56 4.13 -18.31
N ILE A 73 -0.09 4.48 -17.12
CA ILE A 73 1.34 4.73 -16.88
C ILE A 73 2.05 3.39 -16.65
N ARG A 74 2.87 3.00 -17.63
CA ARG A 74 3.72 1.80 -17.59
C ARG A 74 5.08 2.05 -18.23
N THR A 75 6.13 1.41 -17.71
CA THR A 75 7.47 1.44 -18.30
C THR A 75 7.68 0.17 -19.11
N GLY A 76 7.99 0.31 -20.39
CA GLY A 76 7.98 -0.79 -21.37
C GLY A 76 6.56 -1.20 -21.81
N GLN A 77 6.47 -2.28 -22.59
CA GLN A 77 5.22 -2.83 -23.09
C GLN A 77 4.93 -4.17 -22.42
N TRP A 78 3.78 -4.26 -21.74
CA TRP A 78 3.32 -5.46 -21.05
C TRP A 78 1.84 -5.31 -20.67
N GLU A 79 1.16 -6.44 -20.50
CA GLU A 79 -0.24 -6.48 -20.07
C GLU A 79 -0.34 -6.64 -18.54
N PRO A 80 -1.25 -5.91 -17.87
CA PRO A 80 -1.38 -5.97 -16.42
C PRO A 80 -1.97 -7.30 -15.93
N GLU A 81 -1.34 -7.91 -14.93
CA GLU A 81 -1.94 -9.04 -14.19
C GLU A 81 -3.10 -8.58 -13.28
N LEU A 82 -3.07 -7.31 -12.87
CA LEU A 82 -4.08 -6.67 -12.04
C LEU A 82 -4.09 -5.17 -12.29
N LEU A 83 -5.26 -4.55 -12.10
CA LEU A 83 -5.42 -3.11 -12.14
C LEU A 83 -5.94 -2.62 -10.78
N PHE A 84 -5.14 -1.80 -10.09
CA PHE A 84 -5.61 -1.12 -8.90
C PHE A 84 -6.33 0.17 -9.27
N THR A 85 -7.34 0.55 -8.46
CA THR A 85 -8.10 1.77 -8.62
C THR A 85 -8.18 2.55 -7.31
N SER A 86 -8.10 3.88 -7.41
CA SER A 86 -8.28 4.75 -6.25
C SER A 86 -9.73 4.75 -5.75
N SER A 87 -9.94 5.12 -4.49
CA SER A 87 -11.26 5.20 -3.89
C SER A 87 -12.22 6.15 -4.66
N GLY A 88 -11.77 7.26 -5.22
CA GLY A 88 -12.65 8.15 -6.01
C GLY A 88 -13.82 8.74 -5.21
N THR A 89 -14.10 10.02 -5.40
CA THR A 89 -15.35 10.62 -4.93
C THR A 89 -16.44 10.39 -5.98
N THR A 90 -17.71 10.34 -5.55
CA THR A 90 -18.86 10.14 -6.44
C THR A 90 -18.79 11.10 -7.64
N GLY A 91 -18.83 10.56 -8.86
CA GLY A 91 -18.76 11.35 -10.10
C GLY A 91 -17.35 11.59 -10.66
N MET A 92 -16.27 11.16 -9.99
CA MET A 92 -14.91 11.28 -10.52
C MET A 92 -14.39 9.98 -11.15
N ILE A 93 -13.62 10.13 -12.23
CA ILE A 93 -12.83 9.02 -12.81
C ILE A 93 -11.73 8.64 -11.80
N PRO A 94 -11.68 7.37 -11.34
CA PRO A 94 -10.64 6.92 -10.43
C PRO A 94 -9.29 6.85 -11.15
N SER A 95 -8.21 7.12 -10.41
CA SER A 95 -6.86 6.83 -10.87
C SER A 95 -6.68 5.31 -11.00
N ARG A 96 -5.92 4.89 -11.99
CA ARG A 96 -5.62 3.49 -12.29
C ARG A 96 -4.14 3.23 -12.17
N HIS A 97 -3.77 2.11 -11.57
CA HIS A 97 -2.39 1.66 -11.46
C HIS A 97 -2.29 0.22 -11.94
N ALA A 98 -1.65 0.02 -13.09
CA ALA A 98 -1.44 -1.30 -13.66
C ALA A 98 -0.31 -2.01 -12.94
N LEU A 99 -0.59 -3.22 -12.47
CA LEU A 99 0.39 -4.07 -11.82
C LEU A 99 0.91 -5.10 -12.81
N ARG A 100 2.22 -5.06 -13.06
CA ARG A 100 2.89 -5.98 -13.97
C ARG A 100 2.97 -7.41 -13.44
N GLN A 101 3.29 -7.58 -12.15
CA GLN A 101 3.45 -8.88 -11.50
C GLN A 101 2.92 -8.83 -10.07
N LYS A 102 1.94 -9.68 -9.74
CA LYS A 102 1.35 -9.80 -8.40
C LYS A 102 2.38 -10.27 -7.37
N SER A 103 3.21 -11.25 -7.75
CA SER A 103 4.24 -11.80 -6.87
C SER A 103 5.22 -10.74 -6.39
N TRP A 104 5.68 -9.86 -7.29
CA TRP A 104 6.59 -8.77 -6.95
C TRP A 104 5.96 -7.76 -5.98
N TYR A 105 4.68 -7.42 -6.16
CA TYR A 105 3.97 -6.56 -5.20
C TYR A 105 3.92 -7.19 -3.81
N VAL A 106 3.52 -8.47 -3.74
CA VAL A 106 3.41 -9.21 -2.47
C VAL A 106 4.78 -9.34 -1.80
N GLU A 107 5.84 -9.67 -2.56
CA GLU A 107 7.21 -9.75 -2.07
C GLU A 107 7.64 -8.43 -1.41
N ASN A 108 7.40 -7.29 -2.07
CA ASN A 108 7.77 -5.98 -1.51
C ASN A 108 6.91 -5.57 -0.32
N ALA A 109 5.61 -5.88 -0.32
CA ALA A 109 4.76 -5.64 0.83
C ALA A 109 5.22 -6.45 2.06
N VAL A 110 5.55 -7.72 1.87
CA VAL A 110 6.11 -8.58 2.93
C VAL A 110 7.44 -8.01 3.43
N ARG A 111 8.36 -7.64 2.54
CA ARG A 111 9.64 -7.04 2.92
C ARG A 111 9.47 -5.75 3.72
N GLY A 112 8.61 -4.85 3.26
CA GLY A 112 8.34 -3.57 3.92
C GLY A 112 7.73 -3.76 5.32
N PHE A 113 6.78 -4.68 5.47
CA PHE A 113 6.24 -5.02 6.78
C PHE A 113 7.30 -5.66 7.68
N ALA A 114 8.07 -6.62 7.15
CA ALA A 114 9.05 -7.38 7.91
C ALA A 114 10.24 -6.55 8.40
N ALA A 115 10.58 -5.47 7.70
CA ALA A 115 11.61 -4.52 8.14
C ALA A 115 11.29 -3.85 9.48
N HIS A 116 10.01 -3.75 9.86
CA HIS A 116 9.57 -3.09 11.09
C HIS A 116 8.91 -4.03 12.10
N TYR A 117 8.22 -5.06 11.62
CA TYR A 117 7.37 -5.92 12.44
C TYR A 117 7.72 -7.41 12.33
N GLY A 118 8.67 -7.82 11.49
CA GLY A 118 8.92 -9.25 11.23
C GLY A 118 7.87 -9.91 10.32
N SER A 119 7.83 -11.23 10.27
CA SER A 119 7.05 -11.94 9.25
C SER A 119 5.54 -11.72 9.39
N PRO A 120 4.80 -11.35 8.31
CA PRO A 120 3.34 -11.30 8.33
C PRO A 120 2.67 -12.62 8.71
N ALA A 121 3.33 -13.76 8.47
CA ALA A 121 2.83 -15.09 8.84
C ALA A 121 2.75 -15.31 10.36
N ASP A 122 3.43 -14.46 11.13
CA ASP A 122 3.56 -14.57 12.57
C ASP A 122 2.50 -13.78 13.31
N TYR A 123 1.51 -13.21 12.62
CA TYR A 123 0.46 -12.38 13.21
C TYR A 123 -0.94 -12.91 12.91
N ALA A 124 -1.84 -12.78 13.87
CA ALA A 124 -3.27 -12.90 13.65
C ALA A 124 -3.81 -11.55 13.11
N TRP A 125 -4.28 -11.56 11.86
CA TRP A 125 -4.71 -10.37 11.13
C TRP A 125 -6.20 -10.15 11.27
N LEU A 126 -6.58 -9.09 12.00
CA LEU A 126 -7.97 -8.63 12.10
C LEU A 126 -8.13 -7.41 11.18
N ALA A 127 -8.61 -7.61 9.95
CA ALA A 127 -8.74 -6.54 8.96
C ALA A 127 -10.15 -5.93 8.95
N LEU A 128 -10.36 -4.90 9.78
CA LEU A 128 -11.61 -4.13 9.87
C LEU A 128 -11.66 -3.05 8.77
N LEU A 129 -12.01 -3.48 7.56
CA LEU A 129 -11.95 -2.65 6.35
C LEU A 129 -13.34 -2.49 5.67
N PRO A 130 -14.33 -1.86 6.33
CA PRO A 130 -15.59 -1.49 5.70
C PRO A 130 -15.37 -0.65 4.44
N ALA A 131 -16.29 -0.80 3.47
CA ALA A 131 -16.29 -0.14 2.16
C ALA A 131 -15.17 -0.54 1.19
N TYR A 132 -14.24 -1.41 1.59
CA TYR A 132 -13.17 -1.88 0.71
C TYR A 132 -13.45 -3.26 0.09
N LEU A 133 -14.18 -4.16 0.77
CA LEU A 133 -14.58 -5.45 0.18
C LEU A 133 -15.67 -5.33 -0.88
N GLU A 134 -16.46 -4.26 -0.84
CA GLU A 134 -17.50 -3.99 -1.85
C GLU A 134 -16.91 -3.47 -3.17
N ARG A 135 -15.57 -3.35 -3.26
CA ARG A 135 -14.87 -2.73 -4.38
C ARG A 135 -13.74 -3.58 -4.91
N THR A 136 -13.64 -3.68 -6.22
CA THR A 136 -12.53 -4.35 -6.90
C THR A 136 -11.35 -3.38 -7.08
N GLY A 137 -10.12 -3.93 -7.04
CA GLY A 137 -8.91 -3.17 -7.34
C GLY A 137 -8.34 -2.32 -6.19
N SER A 138 -8.67 -2.61 -4.92
CA SER A 138 -7.97 -1.98 -3.79
C SER A 138 -6.62 -2.67 -3.54
N SER A 139 -5.52 -1.91 -3.62
CA SER A 139 -4.17 -2.40 -3.29
C SER A 139 -4.03 -2.78 -1.81
N LEU A 140 -4.73 -2.06 -0.93
CA LEU A 140 -4.80 -2.37 0.50
C LEU A 140 -5.47 -3.72 0.76
N VAL A 141 -6.63 -3.97 0.14
CA VAL A 141 -7.32 -5.27 0.28
C VAL A 141 -6.47 -6.40 -0.29
N PHE A 142 -5.83 -6.17 -1.44
CA PHE A 142 -4.94 -7.16 -2.04
C PHE A 142 -3.76 -7.53 -1.12
N MET A 143 -3.14 -6.53 -0.48
CA MET A 143 -2.08 -6.75 0.51
C MET A 143 -2.59 -7.47 1.75
N ALA A 144 -3.71 -7.01 2.33
CA ALA A 144 -4.30 -7.61 3.52
C ALA A 144 -4.70 -9.07 3.29
N ASP A 145 -5.28 -9.39 2.12
CA ASP A 145 -5.64 -10.78 1.76
C ASP A 145 -4.39 -11.65 1.65
N ALA A 146 -3.30 -11.15 1.07
CA ALA A 146 -2.03 -11.86 1.02
C ALA A 146 -1.48 -12.16 2.43
N PHE A 147 -1.52 -11.18 3.34
CA PHE A 147 -1.04 -11.37 4.72
C PHE A 147 -1.94 -12.29 5.54
N ILE A 148 -3.27 -12.19 5.41
CA ILE A 148 -4.23 -13.10 6.03
C ILE A 148 -4.00 -14.54 5.56
N ARG A 149 -3.69 -14.76 4.27
CA ARG A 149 -3.38 -16.09 3.73
C ARG A 149 -2.04 -16.65 4.20
N MET A 150 -1.07 -15.77 4.51
CA MET A 150 0.23 -16.17 5.06
C MET A 150 0.16 -16.49 6.56
N SER A 151 -0.76 -15.86 7.28
CA SER A 151 -0.97 -16.07 8.72
C SER A 151 -1.10 -17.54 9.09
N ARG A 152 -0.37 -17.96 10.12
CA ARG A 152 -0.54 -19.29 10.74
C ARG A 152 -1.78 -19.39 11.63
N PHE A 153 -2.38 -18.26 11.99
CA PHE A 153 -3.58 -18.19 12.85
C PHE A 153 -4.85 -18.23 12.00
N ARG A 154 -5.79 -19.12 12.38
CA ARG A 154 -7.07 -19.33 11.66
C ARG A 154 -8.09 -18.23 11.94
N GLU A 155 -7.84 -17.46 13.00
CA GLU A 155 -8.66 -16.35 13.45
C GLU A 155 -8.53 -15.13 12.53
N SER A 156 -7.47 -15.09 11.71
CA SER A 156 -7.22 -14.04 10.73
C SER A 156 -8.34 -13.94 9.70
N GLY A 157 -8.71 -12.72 9.34
CA GLY A 157 -9.77 -12.49 8.37
C GLY A 157 -10.14 -11.03 8.16
N PHE A 158 -11.04 -10.83 7.21
CA PHE A 158 -11.68 -9.54 6.98
C PHE A 158 -12.96 -9.40 7.79
N PHE A 159 -13.19 -8.19 8.26
CA PHE A 159 -14.38 -7.79 8.98
C PHE A 159 -14.92 -6.53 8.33
N LEU A 160 -16.20 -6.57 7.97
CA LEU A 160 -16.88 -5.49 7.29
C LEU A 160 -17.52 -4.58 8.34
N ARG A 161 -18.33 -5.15 9.23
CA ARG A 161 -19.09 -4.41 10.27
C ARG A 161 -19.22 -5.21 11.57
N GLU A 162 -18.57 -6.36 11.66
CA GLU A 162 -18.69 -7.30 12.78
C GLU A 162 -17.80 -6.84 13.96
N LEU A 163 -18.07 -5.67 14.53
CA LEU A 163 -17.28 -5.06 15.60
C LEU A 163 -17.21 -5.95 16.85
N ASP A 164 -18.35 -6.51 17.26
CA ASP A 164 -18.44 -7.52 18.34
C ASP A 164 -17.47 -8.69 18.11
N GLU A 165 -17.42 -9.19 16.88
CA GLU A 165 -16.59 -10.35 16.53
C GLU A 165 -15.11 -10.00 16.56
N VAL A 166 -14.73 -8.82 16.03
CA VAL A 166 -13.36 -8.31 16.10
C VAL A 166 -12.93 -8.15 17.56
N ALA A 167 -13.75 -7.51 18.39
CA ALA A 167 -13.48 -7.31 19.81
C ALA A 167 -13.27 -8.63 20.55
N ARG A 168 -14.18 -9.58 20.34
CA ARG A 168 -14.12 -10.92 20.96
C ARG A 168 -12.88 -11.70 20.53
N ARG A 169 -12.52 -11.67 19.24
CA ARG A 169 -11.31 -12.33 18.72
C ARG A 169 -10.04 -11.67 19.23
N ALA A 170 -9.97 -10.34 19.19
CA ALA A 170 -8.82 -9.58 19.67
C ALA A 170 -8.54 -9.91 21.14
N ARG A 171 -9.56 -9.83 22.01
CA ARG A 171 -9.43 -10.18 23.43
C ARG A 171 -8.92 -11.60 23.62
N ARG A 172 -9.56 -12.58 22.98
CA ARG A 172 -9.14 -13.99 23.08
C ARG A 172 -7.69 -14.20 22.63
N LEU A 173 -7.29 -13.63 21.51
CA LEU A 173 -5.93 -13.78 20.97
C LEU A 173 -4.90 -13.17 21.92
N LEU A 174 -5.19 -11.99 22.48
CA LEU A 174 -4.32 -11.31 23.44
C LEU A 174 -4.23 -12.07 24.77
N ASP A 175 -5.34 -12.59 25.29
CA ASP A 175 -5.37 -13.44 26.49
C ASP A 175 -4.55 -14.74 26.29
N GLU A 176 -4.53 -15.28 25.07
CA GLU A 176 -3.71 -16.43 24.67
C GLU A 176 -2.24 -16.05 24.37
N GLY A 177 -1.86 -14.79 24.50
CA GLY A 177 -0.50 -14.29 24.21
C GLY A 177 -0.13 -14.34 22.71
N LYS A 178 -1.12 -14.42 21.82
CA LYS A 178 -0.89 -14.45 20.38
C LYS A 178 -0.66 -13.03 19.84
N PRO A 179 0.32 -12.83 18.95
CA PRO A 179 0.55 -11.54 18.31
C PRO A 179 -0.60 -11.17 17.36
N VAL A 180 -1.17 -9.97 17.54
CA VAL A 180 -2.33 -9.49 16.78
C VAL A 180 -1.95 -8.24 15.99
N VAL A 181 -2.40 -8.18 14.73
CA VAL A 181 -2.46 -6.92 13.95
C VAL A 181 -3.93 -6.60 13.70
N LEU A 182 -4.40 -5.47 14.24
CA LEU A 182 -5.68 -4.87 13.91
C LEU A 182 -5.47 -3.83 12.81
N LEU A 183 -5.75 -4.20 11.57
CA LEU A 183 -5.69 -3.31 10.41
C LEU A 183 -7.08 -2.73 10.17
N GLY A 184 -7.25 -1.42 10.31
CA GLY A 184 -8.59 -0.83 10.18
C GLY A 184 -8.62 0.58 9.65
N VAL A 185 -9.79 0.95 9.11
CA VAL A 185 -10.05 2.36 8.77
C VAL A 185 -10.40 3.17 10.00
N SER A 186 -9.97 4.43 10.04
CA SER A 186 -10.02 5.28 11.24
C SER A 186 -11.42 5.33 11.88
N PHE A 187 -12.49 5.54 11.09
CA PHE A 187 -13.85 5.58 11.65
C PHE A 187 -14.30 4.23 12.26
N ALA A 188 -13.88 3.11 11.68
CA ALA A 188 -14.29 1.78 12.15
C ALA A 188 -13.50 1.36 13.39
N LEU A 189 -12.23 1.79 13.49
CA LEU A 189 -11.44 1.64 14.70
C LEU A 189 -12.04 2.47 15.86
N LEU A 190 -12.52 3.68 15.58
CA LEU A 190 -13.26 4.48 16.56
C LEU A 190 -14.59 3.82 16.95
N ASP A 191 -15.37 3.34 15.99
CA ASP A 191 -16.61 2.60 16.27
C ASP A 191 -16.32 1.40 17.20
N LEU A 192 -15.24 0.64 16.93
CA LEU A 192 -14.81 -0.47 17.77
C LEU A 192 -14.45 -0.01 19.19
N ALA A 193 -13.64 1.03 19.33
CA ALA A 193 -13.20 1.53 20.63
C ALA A 193 -14.35 2.06 21.50
N GLU A 194 -15.33 2.74 20.89
CA GLU A 194 -16.49 3.29 21.59
C GLU A 194 -17.51 2.21 21.97
N GLN A 195 -17.81 1.27 21.07
CA GLN A 195 -18.86 0.27 21.28
C GLN A 195 -18.36 -0.96 22.05
N HIS A 196 -17.07 -1.30 21.88
CA HIS A 196 -16.46 -2.48 22.46
C HIS A 196 -15.07 -2.14 23.03
N PRO A 197 -15.00 -1.55 24.24
CA PRO A 197 -13.72 -1.27 24.87
C PRO A 197 -12.97 -2.60 25.12
N VAL A 198 -11.92 -2.81 24.35
CA VAL A 198 -10.99 -3.94 24.44
C VAL A 198 -9.61 -3.37 24.74
N ASP A 199 -8.91 -3.96 25.69
CA ASP A 199 -7.50 -3.65 25.89
C ASP A 199 -6.70 -4.20 24.70
N LEU A 200 -6.20 -3.29 23.87
CA LEU A 200 -5.39 -3.58 22.69
C LEU A 200 -3.90 -3.30 22.93
N SER A 201 -3.46 -3.12 24.17
CA SER A 201 -2.06 -2.80 24.50
C SER A 201 -1.04 -3.81 23.98
N GLY A 202 -1.45 -5.08 23.81
CA GLY A 202 -0.63 -6.14 23.22
C GLY A 202 -0.78 -6.31 21.70
N ALA A 203 -1.61 -5.50 21.03
CA ALA A 203 -1.84 -5.57 19.59
C ALA A 203 -1.12 -4.45 18.84
N ILE A 204 -0.75 -4.71 17.59
CA ILE A 204 -0.36 -3.66 16.65
C ILE A 204 -1.63 -3.12 16.00
N VAL A 205 -1.93 -1.84 16.22
CA VAL A 205 -3.04 -1.16 15.54
C VAL A 205 -2.49 -0.44 14.32
N MET A 206 -2.87 -0.89 13.13
CA MET A 206 -2.52 -0.29 11.85
C MET A 206 -3.71 0.49 11.30
N GLU A 207 -3.64 1.81 11.42
CA GLU A 207 -4.66 2.74 10.96
C GLU A 207 -4.42 3.12 9.49
N THR A 208 -5.51 3.25 8.72
CA THR A 208 -5.45 3.70 7.33
C THR A 208 -6.70 4.47 6.90
N GLY A 209 -6.52 5.46 6.03
CA GLY A 209 -7.62 6.21 5.45
C GLY A 209 -8.03 7.40 6.32
N GLY A 210 -9.33 7.57 6.53
CA GLY A 210 -9.88 8.72 7.24
C GLY A 210 -11.36 8.50 7.53
N MET A 211 -12.09 9.56 7.90
CA MET A 211 -13.49 9.45 8.32
C MET A 211 -14.46 9.20 7.17
N LYS A 212 -14.04 9.42 5.91
CA LYS A 212 -14.82 9.15 4.69
C LYS A 212 -16.25 9.72 4.74
N GLY A 213 -16.43 10.86 5.39
CA GLY A 213 -17.72 11.51 5.59
C GLY A 213 -18.69 10.76 6.53
N ARG A 214 -18.24 9.72 7.24
CA ARG A 214 -19.03 8.99 8.24
C ARG A 214 -19.01 9.66 9.61
N ARG A 215 -17.94 10.39 9.93
CA ARG A 215 -17.73 11.11 11.19
C ARG A 215 -17.16 12.51 10.90
N ARG A 216 -17.11 13.37 11.93
CA ARG A 216 -16.35 14.62 11.90
C ARG A 216 -14.92 14.29 11.50
N GLU A 217 -14.38 14.95 10.48
CA GLU A 217 -12.96 14.81 10.15
C GLU A 217 -12.13 15.26 11.36
N LEU A 218 -11.25 14.37 11.81
CA LEU A 218 -10.32 14.60 12.92
C LEU A 218 -8.92 14.70 12.35
N ILE A 219 -8.10 15.59 12.92
CA ILE A 219 -6.66 15.56 12.65
C ILE A 219 -6.03 14.34 13.35
N ARG A 220 -4.85 13.92 12.89
CA ARG A 220 -4.20 12.71 13.39
C ARG A 220 -3.94 12.79 14.90
N GLU A 221 -3.56 13.96 15.39
CA GLU A 221 -3.31 14.22 16.81
C GLU A 221 -4.59 14.06 17.65
N GLU A 222 -5.75 14.50 17.14
CA GLU A 222 -7.04 14.32 17.81
C GLU A 222 -7.49 12.86 17.82
N LEU A 223 -7.22 12.11 16.74
CA LEU A 223 -7.55 10.70 16.64
C LEU A 223 -6.71 9.84 17.60
N HIS A 224 -5.47 10.26 17.87
CA HIS A 224 -4.48 9.50 18.65
C HIS A 224 -4.38 9.95 20.12
N ALA A 225 -5.14 10.95 20.54
CA ALA A 225 -5.19 11.45 21.92
C ALA A 225 -6.09 10.58 22.81
#